data_AF-A0A0A7LAW3-F1
#
_entry.id   AF-A0A0A7LAW3-F1
#
_cell.length_a   1.000
_cell.length_b   1.000
_cell.length_c   1.000
_cell.angle_alpha   90.00
_cell.angle_beta   90.00
_cell.angle_gamma   90.00
#
_symmetry.space_group_name_H-M   'P 1'
#
loop_
_entity.id
_entity.type
_entity.pdbx_description
1 polymer ?
#
loop_
_entity_poly.entity_id
_entity_poly.type
_entity_poly.pdbx_seq_one_letter_code
_entity_poly.pdbx_strand_id
1 'polypeptide(L)'
;MKIFSTHFVLKGKSDYKNLAPVFPDILRALLEEIGQMPEEEEIFQMFVDMNMVDLERNRKPEGYNRKGKMRLIFPMDRKEFYLKAYSKTTDMSRLTETIRGLLTSAGVKFDIVQNDRTDFD
;
A
#
# COMPACT_ATOMS: atom_id res chain seq x y z
N MET A 1 7.54 1.22 19.78
CA MET A 1 8.43 0.73 18.70
C MET A 1 8.18 1.60 17.47
N LYS A 2 9.18 2.29 16.92
CA LYS A 2 8.96 3.22 15.79
C LYS A 2 9.10 2.43 14.48
N ILE A 3 7.98 2.03 13.91
CA ILE A 3 7.93 1.29 12.65
C ILE A 3 8.13 2.31 11.52
N PHE A 4 9.17 2.15 10.70
CA PHE A 4 9.42 3.00 9.53
C PHE A 4 8.83 2.40 8.26
N SER A 5 8.63 1.08 8.25
CA SER A 5 7.88 0.42 7.20
C SER A 5 7.07 -0.76 7.71
N THR A 6 5.87 -0.90 7.18
CA THR A 6 5.01 -2.07 7.36
C THR A 6 4.86 -2.76 6.03
N HIS A 7 5.37 -3.99 5.92
CA HIS A 7 5.33 -4.82 4.73
C HIS A 7 4.17 -5.82 4.82
N PHE A 8 3.43 -5.95 3.73
CA PHE A 8 2.39 -6.95 3.50
C PHE A 8 2.94 -7.97 2.50
N VAL A 9 3.54 -9.05 3.00
CA VAL A 9 4.22 -10.07 2.20
C VAL A 9 3.20 -11.09 1.73
N LEU A 10 2.90 -11.15 0.43
CA LEU A 10 1.89 -12.06 -0.11
C LEU A 10 2.34 -13.52 0.03
N LYS A 11 1.41 -14.41 0.39
CA LYS A 11 1.69 -15.83 0.66
C LYS A 11 0.77 -16.77 -0.10
N GLY A 12 1.19 -18.04 -0.19
CA GLY A 12 0.43 -19.10 -0.84
C GLY A 12 0.14 -18.76 -2.30
N LYS A 13 -1.13 -18.81 -2.69
CA LYS A 13 -1.58 -18.50 -4.06
C LYS A 13 -1.91 -17.02 -4.29
N SER A 14 -1.84 -16.18 -3.25
CA SER A 14 -2.14 -14.76 -3.41
C SER A 14 -1.07 -14.05 -4.23
N ASP A 15 -1.52 -13.14 -5.09
CA ASP A 15 -0.74 -12.43 -6.09
C ASP A 15 -1.27 -11.02 -6.33
N TYR A 16 -0.59 -10.22 -7.15
CA TYR A 16 -0.95 -8.84 -7.44
C TYR A 16 -2.40 -8.72 -7.92
N LYS A 17 -2.87 -9.63 -8.79
CA LYS A 17 -4.28 -9.63 -9.22
C LYS A 17 -5.29 -9.78 -8.10
N ASN A 18 -4.90 -10.37 -6.97
CA ASN A 18 -5.79 -10.50 -5.82
C ASN A 18 -5.94 -9.19 -5.03
N LEU A 19 -5.07 -8.20 -5.29
CA LEU A 19 -5.20 -6.86 -4.70
C LEU A 19 -6.20 -5.99 -5.48
N ALA A 20 -6.40 -6.25 -6.77
CA ALA A 20 -7.26 -5.44 -7.65
C ALA A 20 -8.65 -5.12 -7.04
N PRO A 21 -9.39 -6.09 -6.44
CA PRO A 21 -10.71 -5.81 -5.87
C PRO A 21 -10.74 -4.83 -4.69
N VAL A 22 -9.61 -4.64 -4.00
CA VAL A 22 -9.51 -3.80 -2.80
C VAL A 22 -8.52 -2.65 -2.93
N PHE A 23 -7.81 -2.57 -4.06
CA PHE A 23 -6.79 -1.55 -4.27
C PHE A 23 -7.34 -0.12 -4.22
N PRO A 24 -8.52 0.21 -4.81
CA PRO A 24 -9.07 1.55 -4.71
C PRO A 24 -9.27 2.01 -3.25
N ASP A 25 -9.73 1.09 -2.38
CA ASP A 25 -9.95 1.39 -0.97
C ASP A 25 -8.63 1.49 -0.19
N ILE A 26 -7.63 0.67 -0.53
CA ILE A 26 -6.27 0.80 0.03
C ILE A 26 -5.69 2.17 -0.33
N LEU A 27 -5.81 2.59 -1.58
CA LEU A 27 -5.28 3.87 -2.05
C LEU A 27 -6.02 5.04 -1.40
N ARG A 28 -7.36 4.99 -1.33
CA ARG A 28 -8.16 6.01 -0.64
C ARG A 28 -7.76 6.15 0.82
N ALA A 29 -7.70 5.04 1.55
CA ALA A 29 -7.31 5.04 2.96
C ALA A 29 -5.93 5.65 3.18
N LEU A 30 -4.96 5.36 2.30
CA LEU A 30 -3.64 6.00 2.36
C LEU A 30 -3.72 7.52 2.15
N LEU A 31 -4.39 7.96 1.08
CA LEU A 31 -4.46 9.37 0.69
C LEU A 31 -5.20 10.21 1.75
N GLU A 32 -6.25 9.65 2.36
CA GLU A 32 -6.93 10.26 3.49
C GLU A 32 -6.00 10.38 4.70
N GLU A 33 -5.28 9.30 5.07
CA GLU A 33 -4.34 9.28 6.19
C GLU A 33 -3.24 10.33 6.06
N ILE A 34 -2.72 10.53 4.85
CA ILE A 34 -1.65 11.49 4.60
C ILE A 34 -2.14 12.90 4.22
N GLY A 35 -3.46 13.11 4.13
CA GLY A 35 -4.07 14.37 3.74
C GLY A 35 -3.73 14.79 2.30
N GLN A 36 -3.66 13.83 1.38
CA GLN A 36 -3.38 14.02 -0.05
C GLN A 36 -4.53 13.52 -0.94
N MET A 37 -5.75 13.44 -0.41
CA MET A 37 -6.93 13.22 -1.25
C MET A 37 -7.07 14.37 -2.24
N PRO A 38 -7.19 14.08 -3.55
CA PRO A 38 -7.53 15.10 -4.55
C PRO A 38 -8.91 15.69 -4.27
N GLU A 39 -9.09 16.97 -4.63
CA GLU A 39 -10.42 17.61 -4.59
C GLU A 39 -11.33 17.10 -5.71
N GLU A 40 -10.74 16.83 -6.89
CA GLU A 40 -11.42 16.30 -8.07
C GLU A 40 -11.43 14.76 -8.06
N GLU A 41 -12.61 14.16 -8.17
CA GLU A 41 -12.78 12.70 -8.15
C GLU A 41 -12.10 12.03 -9.35
N GLU A 42 -12.06 12.70 -10.49
CA GLU A 42 -11.40 12.24 -11.73
C GLU A 42 -9.89 12.04 -11.53
N ILE A 43 -9.25 12.87 -10.70
CA ILE A 43 -7.83 12.74 -10.38
C ILE A 43 -7.60 11.50 -9.51
N PHE A 44 -8.48 11.24 -8.54
CA PHE A 44 -8.41 10.03 -7.73
C PHE A 44 -8.61 8.79 -8.61
N GLN A 45 -9.62 8.80 -9.49
CA GLN A 45 -9.88 7.70 -10.41
C GLN A 45 -8.68 7.44 -11.35
N MET A 46 -8.03 8.49 -11.85
CA MET A 46 -6.81 8.35 -12.64
C MET A 46 -5.69 7.63 -11.85
N PHE A 47 -5.51 7.92 -10.56
CA PHE A 47 -4.53 7.21 -9.73
C PHE A 47 -4.88 5.74 -9.55
N VAL A 48 -6.17 5.42 -9.40
CA VAL A 48 -6.66 4.04 -9.34
C VAL A 48 -6.38 3.33 -10.66
N ASP A 49 -6.79 3.90 -11.78
CA ASP A 49 -6.69 3.27 -13.11
C ASP A 49 -5.25 2.94 -13.49
N MET A 50 -4.30 3.86 -13.23
CA MET A 50 -2.88 3.62 -13.50
C MET A 50 -2.33 2.36 -12.81
N ASN A 51 -2.85 2.04 -11.62
CA ASN A 51 -2.42 0.85 -10.87
C ASN A 51 -3.24 -0.38 -11.24
N MET A 52 -4.54 -0.23 -11.48
CA MET A 52 -5.44 -1.33 -11.79
C MET A 52 -5.06 -2.05 -13.08
N VAL A 53 -4.59 -1.33 -14.10
CA VAL A 53 -4.10 -1.93 -15.37
C VAL A 53 -3.04 -3.01 -15.13
N ASP A 54 -2.14 -2.79 -14.17
CA ASP A 54 -1.11 -3.76 -13.82
C ASP A 54 -1.64 -4.87 -12.92
N LEU A 55 -2.40 -4.51 -11.88
CA LEU A 55 -2.96 -5.48 -10.94
C LEU A 55 -3.83 -6.52 -11.67
N GLU A 56 -4.74 -6.08 -12.54
CA GLU A 56 -5.62 -6.98 -13.32
C GLU A 56 -4.84 -7.94 -14.23
N ARG A 57 -3.67 -7.51 -14.71
CA ARG A 57 -2.75 -8.33 -15.52
C ARG A 57 -1.76 -9.14 -14.67
N ASN A 58 -1.96 -9.18 -13.36
CA ASN A 58 -1.06 -9.81 -12.38
C ASN A 58 0.38 -9.27 -12.47
N ARG A 59 0.53 -7.98 -12.77
CA ARG A 59 1.80 -7.27 -12.83
C ARG A 59 1.93 -6.36 -11.62
N LYS A 60 3.18 -6.03 -11.31
CA LYS A 60 3.52 -5.11 -10.24
C LYS A 60 3.07 -3.69 -10.61
N PRO A 61 2.20 -3.05 -9.82
CA PRO A 61 1.77 -1.69 -10.09
C PRO A 61 2.82 -0.67 -9.59
N GLU A 62 2.59 0.62 -9.86
CA GLU A 62 3.43 1.71 -9.37
C GLU A 62 3.27 1.93 -7.85
N GLY A 63 2.05 1.73 -7.34
CA GLY A 63 1.63 2.13 -6.00
C GLY A 63 1.34 3.63 -5.91
N TYR A 64 1.78 4.24 -4.81
CA TYR A 64 1.75 5.69 -4.61
C TYR A 64 3.08 6.14 -4.03
N ASN A 65 4.07 6.33 -4.92
CA ASN A 65 5.45 6.67 -4.57
C ASN A 65 5.74 8.17 -4.73
N ARG A 66 4.86 9.03 -4.20
CA ARG A 66 5.00 10.50 -4.27
C ARG A 66 5.63 11.08 -3.01
N LYS A 67 6.14 12.31 -3.09
CA LYS A 67 6.64 13.02 -1.90
C LYS A 67 5.47 13.24 -0.92
N GLY A 68 5.68 12.90 0.34
CA GLY A 68 4.65 12.95 1.37
C GLY A 68 5.13 12.32 2.67
N LYS A 69 4.23 12.24 3.66
CA LYS A 69 4.51 11.62 4.97
C LYS A 69 4.70 10.11 4.87
N MET A 70 4.03 9.48 3.91
CA MET A 70 4.03 8.04 3.70
C MET A 70 3.94 7.73 2.20
N ARG A 71 4.48 6.58 1.80
CA ARG A 71 4.37 6.05 0.44
C ARG A 71 3.89 4.61 0.46
N LEU A 72 3.15 4.23 -0.57
CA LEU A 72 2.78 2.85 -0.87
C LEU A 72 3.69 2.33 -1.97
N ILE A 73 4.52 1.35 -1.66
CA ILE A 73 5.62 0.91 -2.53
C ILE A 73 5.47 -0.58 -2.86
N PHE A 74 5.70 -0.91 -4.12
CA PHE A 74 5.80 -2.28 -4.64
C PHE A 74 7.25 -2.56 -5.08
N PRO A 75 8.04 -3.33 -4.31
CA PRO A 75 9.44 -3.63 -4.64
C PRO A 75 9.57 -4.58 -5.83
N MET A 76 10.73 -4.55 -6.50
CA MET A 76 10.97 -5.33 -7.72
C MET A 76 11.24 -6.82 -7.46
N ASP A 77 11.86 -7.13 -6.33
CA ASP A 77 12.47 -8.43 -6.01
C ASP A 77 11.61 -9.31 -5.09
N ARG A 78 10.52 -8.75 -4.54
CA ARG A 78 9.70 -9.41 -3.53
C ARG A 78 8.23 -9.30 -3.85
N LYS A 79 7.50 -10.38 -3.58
CA LYS A 79 6.05 -10.46 -3.72
C LYS A 79 5.36 -9.85 -2.51
N GLU A 80 5.49 -8.53 -2.38
CA GLU A 80 4.97 -7.76 -1.26
C GLU A 80 4.57 -6.37 -1.72
N PHE A 81 3.94 -5.63 -0.83
CA PHE A 81 3.89 -4.18 -0.90
C PHE A 81 4.07 -3.64 0.51
N TYR A 82 4.51 -2.39 0.66
CA TYR A 82 4.74 -1.83 1.98
C TYR A 82 4.38 -0.36 2.05
N LEU A 83 3.98 0.04 3.25
CA LEU A 83 3.89 1.42 3.66
C LEU A 83 5.27 1.86 4.17
N LYS A 84 5.80 2.97 3.67
CA LYS A 84 7.05 3.57 4.17
C LYS A 84 6.79 4.97 4.67
N ALA A 85 7.00 5.19 5.97
CA ALA A 85 6.96 6.51 6.58
C ALA A 85 8.28 7.25 6.36
N TYR A 86 8.19 8.57 6.12
CA TYR A 86 9.36 9.45 5.95
C TYR A 86 9.50 10.48 7.08
N SER A 87 8.61 10.43 8.08
CA SER A 87 8.71 11.22 9.31
C SER A 87 8.70 10.32 10.54
N LYS A 88 9.49 10.69 11.56
CA LYS A 88 9.57 10.00 12.86
C LYS A 88 8.30 10.14 13.71
N THR A 89 7.35 10.97 13.28
CA THR A 89 6.08 11.24 13.98
C THR A 89 4.88 10.56 13.32
N THR A 90 5.06 9.91 12.17
CA THR A 90 3.96 9.25 11.45
C THR A 90 3.65 7.91 12.11
N ASP A 91 2.46 7.80 12.69
CA ASP A 91 1.90 6.53 13.15
C ASP A 91 1.23 5.82 11.97
N MET A 92 1.61 4.58 11.69
CA MET A 92 1.05 3.75 10.61
C MET A 92 0.06 2.70 11.12
N SER A 93 -0.18 2.64 12.43
CA SER A 93 -0.93 1.54 13.06
C SER A 93 -2.37 1.48 12.55
N ARG A 94 -3.05 2.63 12.47
CA ARG A 94 -4.43 2.73 11.96
C ARG A 94 -4.53 2.25 10.52
N LEU A 95 -3.73 2.84 9.62
CA LEU A 95 -3.74 2.46 8.21
C LEU A 95 -3.32 1.00 8.00
N THR A 96 -2.35 0.50 8.78
CA THR A 96 -1.95 -0.91 8.74
C THR A 96 -3.13 -1.83 9.04
N GLU A 97 -3.91 -1.52 10.07
CA GLU A 97 -5.07 -2.33 10.45
C GLU A 97 -6.21 -2.23 9.44
N THR A 98 -6.45 -1.05 8.88
CA THR A 98 -7.39 -0.85 7.77
C THR A 98 -7.02 -1.75 6.59
N ILE A 99 -5.76 -1.71 6.14
CA ILE A 99 -5.30 -2.54 5.01
C ILE A 99 -5.38 -4.03 5.37
N ARG A 100 -5.01 -4.43 6.59
CA ARG A 100 -5.16 -5.81 7.08
C ARG A 100 -6.61 -6.29 6.92
N GLY A 101 -7.58 -5.48 7.33
CA GLY A 101 -9.01 -5.76 7.20
C GLY A 101 -9.47 -5.91 5.75
N LEU A 102 -9.05 -5.00 4.86
CA LEU A 102 -9.36 -5.04 3.43
C LEU A 102 -8.82 -6.30 2.76
N LEU A 103 -7.54 -6.61 2.96
CA LEU A 103 -6.90 -7.79 2.40
C LEU A 103 -7.53 -9.09 2.91
N THR A 104 -7.83 -9.16 4.20
CA THR A 104 -8.45 -10.33 4.82
C THR A 104 -9.85 -10.57 4.26
N SER A 105 -10.65 -9.51 4.13
CA SER A 105 -12.00 -9.57 3.55
C SER A 105 -11.99 -10.01 2.08
N ALA A 106 -10.96 -9.63 1.33
CA ALA A 106 -10.75 -10.08 -0.05
C ALA A 106 -10.14 -11.49 -0.19
N GLY A 107 -9.88 -12.19 0.93
CA GLY A 107 -9.27 -13.52 0.92
C GLY A 107 -7.79 -13.53 0.51
N VAL A 108 -7.13 -12.37 0.52
CA VAL A 108 -5.69 -12.26 0.26
C VAL A 108 -4.93 -12.83 1.45
N LYS A 109 -4.00 -13.76 1.20
CA LYS A 109 -3.11 -14.34 2.21
C LYS A 109 -1.81 -13.55 2.22
N PHE A 110 -1.43 -13.08 3.40
CA PHE A 110 -0.23 -12.27 3.61
C PHE A 110 0.29 -12.42 5.04
N ASP A 111 1.57 -12.12 5.22
CA ASP A 111 2.18 -11.86 6.52
C ASP A 111 2.47 -10.36 6.67
N ILE A 112 2.48 -9.87 7.91
CA ILE A 112 2.93 -8.50 8.21
C ILE A 112 4.34 -8.57 8.80
N VAL A 113 5.26 -7.83 8.17
CA VAL A 113 6.62 -7.62 8.68
C VAL A 113 6.83 -6.13 8.92
N GLN A 114 7.21 -5.76 10.14
CA GLN A 114 7.46 -4.38 10.52
C GLN A 114 8.95 -4.16 10.71
N ASN A 115 9.49 -3.14 10.04
CA ASN A 115 10.89 -2.73 10.21
C ASN A 115 10.94 -1.39 10.93
N ASP A 116 11.75 -1.32 11.98
CA ASP A 116 12.06 -0.12 12.76
C ASP A 116 13.42 0.51 12.39
N ARG A 117 14.11 -0.08 11.41
CA ARG A 117 15.36 0.46 10.87
C ARG A 117 15.09 1.56 9.86
N THR A 118 15.79 2.68 10.05
CA THR A 118 15.81 3.83 9.14
C THR A 118 16.76 3.65 7.96
N ASP A 119 17.51 2.56 7.91
CA ASP A 119 18.66 2.42 7.03
C ASP A 119 18.26 2.70 5.58
N PHE A 120 18.78 3.82 5.07
CA PHE A 120 18.59 4.33 3.73
C PHE A 120 19.71 3.72 2.89
N ASP A 121 19.36 2.85 1.93
CA ASP A 121 20.18 2.72 0.72
C ASP A 121 19.97 3.94 -0.16
#